data_AF-A0A3T0DF27-F1
#
_entry.id   AF-A0A3T0DF27-F1
#
_cell.length_a   1.000
_cell.length_b   1.000
_cell.length_c   1.000
_cell.angle_alpha   90.00
_cell.angle_beta   90.00
_cell.angle_gamma   90.00
#
_symmetry.space_group_name_H-M   'P 1'
#
loop_
_entity.id
_entity.type
_entity.pdbx_description
1 polymer ?
#
loop_
_entity_poly.entity_id
_entity_poly.type
_entity_poly.pdbx_seq_one_letter_code
_entity_poly.pdbx_strand_id
1 'polypeptide(L)'
;MNEGQNLYPAEAERRSALRSRIRPLGADTPDELFLPFLDLCFNWSMDKPRVEVDELVERDDAAFYFKDWGRNGDIAVAAYASDPNTGDAAENDSVAGSEPEIVGLAWLRLAEFDAVMDRSTAAPRGHRE
;
A
#
# COMPACT_ATOMS: atom_id res chain seq x y z
N MET A 1 -32.42 -13.69 29.00
CA MET A 1 -31.33 -14.07 28.08
C MET A 1 -30.81 -12.78 27.46
N ASN A 2 -29.59 -12.37 27.84
CA ASN A 2 -28.94 -11.13 27.38
C ASN A 2 -28.06 -11.42 26.17
N GLU A 3 -28.64 -11.42 24.97
CA GLU A 3 -27.89 -11.63 23.73
C GLU A 3 -27.20 -10.34 23.23
N GLY A 4 -27.63 -9.16 23.70
CA GLY A 4 -27.07 -7.86 23.28
C GLY A 4 -25.79 -7.41 24.00
N GLN A 5 -25.46 -7.98 25.17
CA GLN A 5 -24.30 -7.53 25.97
C GLN A 5 -22.99 -8.27 25.63
N ASN A 6 -23.06 -9.48 25.08
CA ASN A 6 -21.87 -10.26 24.69
C ASN A 6 -21.29 -9.86 23.32
N LEU A 7 -22.02 -9.12 22.49
CA LEU A 7 -21.56 -8.67 21.17
C LEU A 7 -20.52 -7.54 21.27
N TYR A 8 -20.65 -6.65 22.26
CA TYR A 8 -19.78 -5.49 22.44
C TYR A 8 -18.31 -5.83 22.74
N PRO A 9 -17.98 -6.73 23.69
CA PRO A 9 -16.59 -7.07 23.99
C PRO A 9 -15.93 -7.84 22.82
N ALA A 10 -16.64 -8.79 22.21
CA ALA A 10 -16.13 -9.55 21.06
C ALA A 10 -15.89 -8.66 19.83
N GLU A 11 -16.74 -7.65 19.59
CA GLU A 11 -16.53 -6.68 18.51
C GLU A 11 -15.35 -5.74 18.80
N ALA A 12 -15.19 -5.30 20.06
CA ALA A 12 -14.06 -4.48 20.47
C ALA A 12 -12.72 -5.22 20.30
N GLU A 13 -12.68 -6.49 20.69
CA GLU A 13 -11.52 -7.37 20.52
C GLU A 13 -11.17 -7.58 19.03
N ARG A 14 -12.17 -7.90 18.19
CA ARG A 14 -11.98 -7.99 16.74
C ARG A 14 -11.46 -6.70 16.14
N ARG A 15 -11.98 -5.54 16.56
CA ARG A 15 -11.49 -4.23 16.09
C ARG A 15 -10.07 -3.95 16.55
N SER A 16 -9.69 -4.37 17.75
CA SER A 16 -8.32 -4.27 18.24
C SER A 16 -7.37 -5.14 17.42
N ALA A 17 -7.75 -6.39 17.14
CA ALA A 17 -7.01 -7.32 16.30
C ALA A 17 -6.88 -6.85 14.84
N LEU A 18 -7.93 -6.23 14.28
CA LEU A 18 -7.84 -5.63 12.93
C LEU A 18 -6.93 -4.40 12.91
N ARG A 19 -6.94 -3.58 13.97
CA ARG A 19 -6.06 -2.42 14.11
C ARG A 19 -4.59 -2.82 14.26
N SER A 20 -4.29 -3.94 14.91
CA SER A 20 -2.90 -4.42 15.01
C SER A 20 -2.35 -4.97 13.69
N ARG A 21 -3.22 -5.34 12.74
CA ARG A 21 -2.84 -5.88 11.43
C ARG A 21 -2.54 -4.82 10.37
N ILE A 22 -2.99 -3.58 10.55
CA ILE A 22 -2.67 -2.46 9.65
C ILE A 22 -1.53 -1.68 10.30
N ARG A 23 -0.34 -1.73 9.70
CA ARG A 23 0.86 -1.11 10.28
C ARG A 23 1.52 -0.19 9.26
N PRO A 24 2.18 0.90 9.71
CA PRO A 24 3.01 1.72 8.83
C PRO A 24 4.06 0.85 8.14
N LEU A 25 4.29 1.12 6.86
CA LEU A 25 5.35 0.46 6.09
C LEU A 25 6.67 1.20 6.29
N GLY A 26 7.77 0.46 6.49
CA GLY A 26 9.10 1.02 6.71
C GLY A 26 9.66 1.73 5.47
N ALA A 27 10.52 2.73 5.68
CA ALA A 27 11.23 3.42 4.59
C ALA A 27 12.30 2.55 3.92
N ASP A 28 12.75 1.50 4.60
CA ASP A 28 13.70 0.48 4.14
C ASP A 28 13.04 -0.67 3.37
N THR A 29 11.73 -0.57 3.11
CA THR A 29 11.00 -1.59 2.35
C THR A 29 11.52 -1.65 0.91
N PRO A 30 11.80 -2.86 0.38
CA PRO A 30 12.24 -3.02 -1.01
C PRO A 30 11.18 -2.57 -2.01
N ASP A 31 11.63 -1.95 -3.08
CA ASP A 31 10.82 -1.49 -4.21
C ASP A 31 9.96 -2.62 -4.80
N GLU A 32 10.49 -3.85 -4.83
CA GLU A 32 9.82 -5.04 -5.37
C GLU A 32 8.51 -5.37 -4.65
N LEU A 33 8.36 -4.95 -3.39
CA LEU A 33 7.16 -5.20 -2.60
C LEU A 33 5.93 -4.48 -3.18
N PHE A 34 6.14 -3.33 -3.84
CA PHE A 34 5.07 -2.52 -4.42
C PHE A 34 4.59 -3.07 -5.75
N LEU A 35 5.44 -3.79 -6.50
CA LEU A 35 5.18 -4.20 -7.89
C LEU A 35 3.87 -4.99 -8.07
N PRO A 36 3.52 -5.98 -7.22
CA PRO A 36 2.25 -6.70 -7.37
C PRO A 36 1.02 -5.80 -7.19
N PHE A 37 1.10 -4.84 -6.27
CA PHE A 37 0.02 -3.88 -6.03
C PHE A 37 -0.05 -2.82 -7.14
N LEU A 38 1.09 -2.41 -7.67
CA LEU A 38 1.16 -1.47 -8.79
C LEU A 38 0.64 -2.11 -10.08
N ASP A 39 0.96 -3.38 -10.35
CA ASP A 39 0.40 -4.17 -11.46
C ASP A 39 -1.14 -4.17 -11.40
N LEU A 40 -1.70 -4.48 -10.22
CA LEU A 40 -3.15 -4.40 -9.98
C LEU A 40 -3.71 -3.00 -10.26
N CYS A 41 -3.03 -1.94 -9.82
CA CYS A 41 -3.47 -0.56 -10.04
C CYS A 41 -3.42 -0.14 -11.52
N PHE A 42 -2.39 -0.51 -12.28
CA PHE A 42 -2.26 -0.13 -13.69
C PHE A 42 -3.15 -0.97 -14.62
N ASN A 43 -3.39 -2.23 -14.25
CA ASN A 43 -4.16 -3.18 -15.02
C ASN A 43 -5.60 -3.39 -14.50
N TRP A 44 -6.10 -2.50 -13.63
CA TRP A 44 -7.46 -2.58 -13.09
C TRP A 44 -8.55 -2.43 -14.18
N SER A 45 -8.25 -1.69 -15.24
CA SER A 45 -9.18 -1.41 -16.32
C SER A 45 -9.11 -2.52 -17.37
N MET A 46 -10.23 -3.24 -17.55
CA MET A 46 -10.35 -4.31 -18.55
C MET A 46 -10.39 -3.79 -20.00
N ASP A 47 -10.57 -2.49 -20.20
CA ASP A 47 -10.71 -1.86 -21.53
C ASP A 47 -9.37 -1.44 -22.14
N LYS A 48 -8.31 -1.44 -21.34
CA LYS A 48 -6.95 -1.09 -21.80
C LYS A 48 -6.12 -2.35 -22.00
N PRO A 49 -5.17 -2.35 -22.95
CA PRO A 49 -4.18 -3.41 -23.04
C PRO A 49 -3.46 -3.60 -21.71
N ARG A 50 -3.17 -4.85 -21.37
CA ARG A 50 -2.35 -5.18 -20.21
C ARG A 50 -0.94 -4.62 -20.41
N VAL A 51 -0.40 -4.02 -19.36
CA VAL A 51 0.98 -3.59 -19.24
C VAL A 51 1.73 -4.65 -18.43
N GLU A 52 2.83 -5.16 -18.96
CA GLU A 52 3.65 -6.17 -18.26
C GLU A 52 4.48 -5.53 -17.14
N VAL A 53 4.82 -6.33 -16.12
CA VAL A 53 5.55 -5.83 -14.93
C VAL A 53 6.90 -5.25 -15.33
N ASP A 54 7.62 -5.88 -16.25
CA ASP A 54 8.92 -5.38 -16.74
C ASP A 54 8.78 -3.99 -17.41
N GLU A 55 7.66 -3.74 -18.11
CA GLU A 55 7.37 -2.41 -18.66
C GLU A 55 7.04 -1.41 -17.55
N LEU A 56 6.28 -1.80 -16.51
CA LEU A 56 5.97 -0.93 -15.38
C LEU A 56 7.23 -0.47 -14.63
N VAL A 57 8.26 -1.31 -14.59
CA VAL A 57 9.55 -0.95 -13.96
C VAL A 57 10.28 0.14 -14.73
N GLU A 58 10.17 0.14 -16.05
CA GLU A 58 10.86 1.10 -16.94
C GLU A 58 10.10 2.42 -17.14
N ARG A 59 8.78 2.42 -16.92
CA ARG A 59 7.91 3.57 -17.15
C ARG A 59 8.05 4.63 -16.06
N ASP A 60 8.37 5.87 -16.46
CA ASP A 60 8.50 7.00 -15.53
C ASP A 60 7.23 7.26 -14.69
N ASP A 61 6.04 7.09 -15.27
CA ASP A 61 4.76 7.33 -14.59
C ASP A 61 4.43 6.25 -13.53
N ALA A 62 4.91 5.02 -13.73
CA ALA A 62 4.76 3.92 -12.78
C ALA A 62 5.89 3.92 -11.75
N ALA A 63 7.15 4.05 -12.19
CA ALA A 63 8.35 4.14 -11.36
C ALA A 63 8.26 5.25 -10.32
N PHE A 64 7.60 6.36 -10.63
CA PHE A 64 7.32 7.44 -9.68
C PHE A 64 6.69 6.93 -8.38
N TYR A 65 5.88 5.88 -8.38
CA TYR A 65 5.13 5.44 -7.21
C TYR A 65 5.90 4.53 -6.25
N PHE A 66 6.98 3.90 -6.69
CA PHE A 66 7.67 2.89 -5.87
C PHE A 66 9.18 3.07 -5.83
N LYS A 67 9.80 3.61 -6.89
CA LYS A 67 11.26 3.71 -6.99
C LYS A 67 11.85 4.61 -5.91
N ASP A 68 12.96 4.17 -5.33
CA ASP A 68 13.63 4.81 -4.19
C ASP A 68 12.62 5.12 -3.08
N TRP A 69 11.89 4.11 -2.62
CA TRP A 69 10.91 4.25 -1.54
C TRP A 69 11.53 4.84 -0.25
N GLY A 70 10.70 5.51 0.56
CA GLY A 70 11.12 6.05 1.86
C GLY A 70 11.60 7.49 1.83
N ARG A 71 11.21 8.27 0.82
CA ARG A 71 11.54 9.70 0.71
C ARG A 71 10.78 10.52 1.74
N ASN A 72 11.24 11.73 2.01
CA ASN A 72 10.49 12.65 2.86
C ASN A 72 9.13 12.96 2.22
N GLY A 73 8.05 12.71 2.97
CA GLY A 73 6.68 12.87 2.50
C GLY A 73 6.03 11.59 1.96
N ASP A 74 6.79 10.51 1.80
CA ASP A 74 6.22 9.19 1.52
C ASP A 74 5.51 8.65 2.77
N ILE A 75 4.27 8.20 2.60
CA ILE A 75 3.50 7.52 3.65
C ILE A 75 2.86 6.27 3.09
N ALA A 76 2.96 5.16 3.82
CA ALA A 76 2.28 3.93 3.45
C ALA A 76 1.83 3.14 4.68
N VAL A 77 0.75 2.39 4.49
CA VAL A 77 0.23 1.42 5.44
C VAL A 77 0.03 0.09 4.74
N ALA A 78 0.49 -0.97 5.38
CA ALA A 78 0.33 -2.34 4.91
C ALA A 78 -0.64 -3.09 5.82
N ALA A 79 -1.52 -3.86 5.19
CA ALA A 79 -2.36 -4.85 5.86
C ALA A 79 -1.65 -6.20 5.80
N TYR A 80 -1.42 -6.78 6.97
CA TYR A 80 -0.71 -8.04 7.10
C TYR A 80 -1.69 -9.21 7.25
N ALA A 81 -1.35 -10.36 6.67
CA ALA A 81 -2.06 -11.61 6.89
C ALA A 81 -2.11 -11.93 8.39
N SER A 82 -3.24 -12.49 8.86
CA SER A 82 -3.25 -13.13 10.16
C SER A 82 -2.41 -14.40 10.03
N ASP A 83 -1.48 -14.60 10.94
CA ASP A 83 -0.76 -15.87 11.01
C ASP A 83 -1.82 -16.99 11.24
N PRO A 84 -1.94 -17.97 10.32
CA PRO A 84 -2.93 -19.04 10.44
C PRO A 84 -2.69 -19.93 11.66
N ASN A 85 -1.50 -19.88 12.28
CA ASN A 85 -1.20 -20.61 13.51
C ASN A 85 -1.56 -19.84 14.78
N THR A 86 -1.94 -18.57 14.68
CA THR A 86 -2.47 -17.81 15.82
C THR A 86 -3.99 -17.99 15.88
N GLY A 87 -4.44 -19.19 16.21
CA GLY A 87 -5.77 -19.34 16.83
C GLY A 87 -5.79 -18.55 18.15
N ASP A 88 -6.96 -18.18 18.64
CA ASP A 88 -7.21 -17.43 19.91
C ASP A 88 -6.70 -18.14 21.19
N ALA A 89 -5.66 -18.98 21.11
CA ALA A 89 -4.99 -19.62 22.22
C ALA A 89 -3.66 -18.90 22.50
N ALA A 90 -3.57 -18.39 23.72
CA ALA A 90 -2.37 -17.81 24.28
C ALA A 90 -1.15 -18.73 24.19
N GLU A 91 0.01 -18.08 24.03
CA GLU A 91 1.38 -18.51 24.37
C GLU A 91 1.99 -19.69 23.60
N ASN A 92 3.19 -19.38 23.06
CA ASN A 92 4.29 -20.28 22.75
C ASN A 92 4.11 -21.25 21.56
N ASP A 93 4.32 -20.74 20.34
CA ASP A 93 5.37 -21.33 19.50
C ASP A 93 5.85 -20.30 18.47
N SER A 94 6.90 -19.57 18.82
CA SER A 94 7.61 -18.67 17.92
C SER A 94 8.33 -19.53 16.87
N VAL A 95 7.64 -19.89 15.79
CA VAL A 95 8.31 -20.35 14.58
C VAL A 95 9.13 -19.17 14.06
N ALA A 96 10.44 -19.26 14.26
CA ALA A 96 11.36 -18.22 13.91
C ALA A 96 11.29 -17.89 12.40
N GLY A 97 11.11 -16.61 12.10
CA GLY A 97 11.85 -15.97 11.01
C GLY A 97 11.13 -15.69 9.70
N SER A 98 9.81 -15.48 9.67
CA SER A 98 9.17 -14.86 8.50
C SER A 98 8.26 -13.74 8.95
N GLU A 99 8.55 -12.53 8.49
CA GLU A 99 7.62 -11.41 8.67
C GLU A 99 6.28 -11.78 8.04
N PRO A 100 5.15 -11.41 8.65
CA PRO A 100 3.84 -11.75 8.11
C PRO A 100 3.69 -11.16 6.70
N GLU A 101 3.00 -11.89 5.83
CA GLU A 101 2.78 -11.51 4.44
C GLU A 101 1.91 -10.25 4.34
N ILE A 102 2.23 -9.36 3.40
CA ILE A 102 1.40 -8.18 3.09
C ILE A 102 0.32 -8.58 2.09
N VAL A 103 -0.95 -8.42 2.48
CA VAL A 103 -2.13 -8.77 1.67
C VAL A 103 -2.86 -7.54 1.13
N GLY A 104 -2.46 -6.35 1.56
CA GLY A 104 -3.01 -5.09 1.08
C GLY A 104 -2.06 -3.95 1.35
N LEU A 105 -2.00 -2.99 0.42
CA LEU A 105 -1.09 -1.87 0.50
C LEU A 105 -1.79 -0.58 0.04
N ALA A 106 -1.61 0.49 0.82
CA ALA A 106 -2.02 1.83 0.44
C ALA A 106 -0.84 2.78 0.70
N TRP A 107 -0.43 3.52 -0.32
CA TRP A 107 0.70 4.44 -0.23
C TRP A 107 0.41 5.73 -1.00
N LEU A 108 1.02 6.81 -0.50
CA LEU A 108 0.91 8.16 -1.03
C LEU A 108 2.32 8.74 -1.07
N ARG A 109 2.63 9.42 -2.18
CA ARG A 109 3.90 10.12 -2.39
C ARG A 109 3.62 11.57 -2.71
N LEU A 110 4.30 12.48 -2.01
CA LEU A 110 4.31 13.88 -2.39
C LEU A 110 5.09 14.03 -3.69
N ALA A 111 4.45 14.59 -4.71
CA ALA A 111 5.18 15.06 -5.87
C ALA A 111 6.08 16.22 -5.43
N GLU A 112 7.35 16.21 -5.86
CA GLU A 112 8.22 17.37 -5.67
C GLU A 112 7.50 18.60 -6.20
N PHE A 113 7.39 19.62 -5.36
CA PHE A 113 6.52 20.79 -5.58
C PHE A 113 6.81 21.49 -6.92
N ASP A 114 8.05 21.45 -7.39
CA ASP A 114 8.49 22.04 -8.66
C ASP A 114 7.97 21.28 -9.89
N ALA A 115 7.86 19.95 -9.84
CA ALA A 115 7.36 19.14 -10.96
C ALA A 115 5.85 19.32 -11.25
N VAL A 116 5.09 19.71 -10.22
CA VAL A 116 3.63 19.98 -10.32
C VAL A 116 3.35 21.39 -10.82
N MET A 117 4.18 22.37 -10.42
CA MET A 117 4.00 23.77 -10.80
C MET A 117 4.45 24.06 -12.24
N ASP A 118 5.54 23.43 -12.73
CA ASP A 118 6.00 23.62 -14.12
C ASP A 118 4.97 23.15 -15.16
N ARG A 119 4.20 22.10 -14.84
CA ARG A 119 3.14 21.60 -15.75
C ARG A 119 1.90 22.49 -15.76
N SER A 120 1.67 23.26 -14.70
CA SER A 120 0.52 24.17 -14.56
C SER A 120 0.78 25.55 -15.17
N THR A 121 2.04 25.96 -15.28
CA THR A 121 2.45 27.23 -15.93
C THR A 121 2.74 27.07 -17.42
N ALA A 122 2.94 25.84 -17.90
CA ALA A 122 3.02 25.49 -19.32
C ALA A 122 1.65 25.48 -20.02
N ALA A 123 0.88 26.57 -19.90
CA ALA A 123 -0.21 26.83 -20.84
C ALA A 123 0.39 27.23 -22.20
N PRO A 124 -0.07 26.69 -23.34
CA PRO A 124 0.43 27.12 -24.64
C PRO A 124 0.00 28.58 -24.84
N ARG A 125 0.97 29.51 -24.77
CA ARG A 125 0.77 30.85 -25.30
C ARG A 125 0.65 30.71 -26.81
N GLY A 126 -0.60 30.56 -27.27
CA GLY A 126 -0.95 30.60 -28.68
C GLY A 126 -0.35 31.86 -29.30
N HIS A 127 0.56 31.64 -30.24
CA HIS A 127 1.14 32.67 -31.08
C HIS A 127 0.01 33.38 -31.82
N ARG A 128 -0.13 34.69 -31.59
CA ARG A 128 -0.83 35.59 -32.52
C ARG A 128 0.03 35.70 -33.78
N GLU A 129 -0.57 35.43 -34.92
CA GLU A 129 -0.29 36.09 -36.20
C GLU A 129 -1.57 36.74 -36.69
#